data_AF-A0A6N9Q4J7-F1
#
_entry.id   AF-A0A6N9Q4J7-F1
#
_cell.length_a   1.000
_cell.length_b   1.000
_cell.length_c   1.000
_cell.angle_alpha   90.00
_cell.angle_beta   90.00
_cell.angle_gamma   90.00
#
_symmetry.space_group_name_H-M   'P 1'
#
loop_
_entity.id
_entity.type
_entity.pdbx_description
1 polymer ?
#
loop_
_entity_poly.entity_id
_entity_poly.type
_entity_poly.pdbx_seq_one_letter_code
_entity_poly.pdbx_strand_id
1 'polypeptide(L)'
;MKNVVIHKVVKLVFTEDHLKGYWNKQNSDLTFNSLTNEQLISLAKKMMKNTSHSMLEQHIVGRDWRTEEETKGKLLEEDDSVNDEHIEIIETSVPGSKSKKLLIDRLLKVDCKQCEFSYFISDLNADTSKLTCPSCSGEVIADN
;
A
#
# COMPACT_ATOMS: atom_id res chain seq x y z
N MET A 1 15.31 12.74 -0.85
CA MET A 1 14.95 11.54 -1.61
C MET A 1 13.45 11.39 -1.59
N LYS A 2 12.84 11.15 -2.76
CA LYS A 2 11.41 10.89 -2.91
C LYS A 2 11.13 9.40 -2.94
N ASN A 3 10.51 8.89 -1.88
CA ASN A 3 10.02 7.53 -1.80
C ASN A 3 8.53 7.50 -2.12
N VAL A 4 8.07 6.44 -2.80
CA VAL A 4 6.65 6.14 -2.94
C VAL A 4 6.30 5.04 -1.95
N VAL A 5 5.36 5.35 -1.05
CA VAL A 5 4.83 4.41 -0.06
C VAL A 5 3.46 3.96 -0.53
N ILE A 6 3.24 2.66 -0.65
CA ILE A 6 1.94 2.08 -1.01
C ILE A 6 1.42 1.32 0.19
N HIS A 7 0.29 1.79 0.69
CA HIS A 7 -0.44 1.26 1.83
C HIS A 7 -1.51 0.28 1.32
N LYS A 8 -1.32 -1.00 1.62
CA LYS A 8 -2.28 -2.12 1.46
C LYS A 8 -2.36 -2.86 2.81
N VAL A 9 -2.85 -4.11 2.81
CA VAL A 9 -2.68 -5.06 3.94
C VAL A 9 -1.22 -5.08 4.44
N VAL A 10 -0.26 -4.95 3.53
CA VAL A 10 1.15 -4.69 3.83
C VAL A 10 1.55 -3.31 3.32
N LYS A 11 2.54 -2.69 3.97
CA LYS A 11 3.12 -1.41 3.52
C LYS A 11 4.32 -1.68 2.63
N LEU A 12 4.27 -1.22 1.38
CA LEU A 12 5.35 -1.32 0.42
C LEU A 12 6.08 0.01 0.28
N VAL A 13 7.40 -0.01 0.16
CA VAL A 13 8.23 1.16 -0.11
C VAL A 13 9.04 0.96 -1.38
N PHE A 14 8.78 1.82 -2.35
CA PHE A 14 9.64 2.00 -3.52
C PHE A 14 10.47 3.26 -3.33
N THR A 15 11.77 3.08 -3.02
CA THR A 15 12.66 4.24 -2.86
C THR A 15 12.96 4.86 -4.22
N GLU A 16 13.45 6.11 -4.18
CA GLU A 16 13.88 6.83 -5.36
C GLU A 16 14.82 6.00 -6.26
N ASP A 17 15.77 5.27 -5.66
CA ASP A 17 16.73 4.44 -6.41
C ASP A 17 16.07 3.23 -7.11
N HIS A 18 15.06 2.62 -6.49
CA HIS A 18 14.29 1.55 -7.13
C HIS A 18 13.49 2.07 -8.31
N LEU A 19 12.86 3.24 -8.13
CA LEU A 19 12.08 3.90 -9.17
C LEU A 19 12.98 4.34 -10.33
N LYS A 20 14.17 4.91 -10.04
CA LYS A 20 15.21 5.22 -11.03
C LYS A 20 15.65 3.97 -11.80
N GLY A 21 15.96 2.89 -11.08
CA GLY A 21 16.36 1.62 -11.69
C GLY A 21 15.27 1.05 -12.60
N TYR A 22 14.00 1.12 -12.18
CA TYR A 22 12.87 0.67 -12.97
C TYR A 22 12.56 1.59 -14.17
N TRP A 23 12.75 2.90 -14.02
CA TRP A 23 12.60 3.88 -15.09
C TRP A 23 13.65 3.71 -16.19
N ASN A 24 14.92 3.57 -15.82
CA ASN A 24 16.03 3.44 -16.76
C ASN A 24 15.90 2.17 -17.62
N LYS A 25 15.35 1.08 -17.07
CA LYS A 25 15.07 -0.15 -17.83
C LYS A 25 14.01 0.02 -18.91
N GLN A 26 13.21 1.08 -18.87
CA GLN A 26 12.16 1.35 -19.85
C GLN A 26 12.64 2.21 -21.03
N ASN A 27 13.94 2.54 -21.11
CA ASN A 27 14.55 3.35 -22.19
C ASN A 27 13.77 4.66 -22.46
N SER A 28 13.41 5.37 -21.39
CA SER A 28 12.69 6.64 -21.54
C SER A 28 13.65 7.77 -21.90
N ASP A 29 13.29 8.58 -22.89
CA ASP A 29 14.03 9.78 -23.30
C ASP A 29 13.98 10.90 -22.24
N LEU A 30 13.09 10.78 -21.26
CA LEU A 30 12.93 11.72 -20.17
C LEU A 30 13.83 11.35 -18.98
N THR A 31 14.49 12.35 -18.40
CA THR A 31 15.28 12.16 -17.17
C THR A 31 14.37 11.85 -15.98
N PHE A 32 14.78 10.96 -15.08
CA PHE A 32 13.98 10.63 -13.89
C PHE A 32 13.58 11.87 -13.07
N ASN A 33 14.49 12.84 -12.95
CA ASN A 33 14.27 14.06 -12.16
C ASN A 33 13.20 15.00 -12.75
N SER A 34 12.81 14.82 -14.03
CA SER A 34 11.75 15.60 -14.65
C SER A 34 10.36 15.00 -14.44
N LEU A 35 10.25 13.84 -13.79
CA LEU A 35 8.96 13.22 -13.52
C LEU A 35 8.15 14.04 -12.51
N THR A 36 6.89 14.30 -12.85
CA THR A 36 5.92 14.86 -11.92
C THR A 36 5.56 13.84 -10.82
N ASN A 37 4.96 14.32 -9.73
CA ASN A 37 4.47 13.44 -8.66
C ASN A 37 3.48 12.39 -9.22
N GLU A 38 2.54 12.80 -10.09
CA GLU A 38 1.59 11.90 -10.75
C GLU A 38 2.30 10.82 -11.60
N GLN A 39 3.35 11.21 -12.33
CA GLN A 39 4.15 10.27 -13.12
C GLN A 39 4.94 9.30 -12.23
N LEU A 40 5.43 9.75 -11.08
CA LEU A 40 6.09 8.91 -10.08
C LEU A 40 5.12 7.88 -9.48
N ILE A 41 3.89 8.29 -9.15
CA ILE A 41 2.84 7.38 -8.68
C ILE A 41 2.51 6.34 -9.75
N SER A 42 2.31 6.78 -11.00
CA SER A 42 2.06 5.87 -12.14
C SER A 42 3.21 4.89 -12.35
N LEU A 43 4.46 5.34 -12.21
CA LEU A 43 5.65 4.50 -12.29
C LEU A 43 5.68 3.45 -11.17
N ALA A 44 5.37 3.84 -9.93
CA ALA A 44 5.30 2.93 -8.80
C ALA A 44 4.19 1.88 -8.95
N LYS A 45 2.99 2.29 -9.39
CA LYS A 45 1.88 1.36 -9.72
C LYS A 45 2.31 0.37 -10.81
N LYS A 46 2.98 0.85 -11.86
CA LYS A 46 3.49 0.01 -12.95
C LYS A 46 4.58 -0.95 -12.45
N MET A 47 5.47 -0.50 -11.59
CA MET A 47 6.49 -1.34 -10.96
C MET A 47 5.83 -2.44 -10.13
N MET A 48 4.91 -2.08 -9.22
CA MET A 48 4.19 -3.02 -8.38
C MET A 48 3.48 -4.12 -9.20
N LYS A 49 2.76 -3.72 -10.26
CA LYS A 49 2.01 -4.66 -11.12
C LYS A 49 2.90 -5.63 -11.89
N ASN A 50 4.11 -5.21 -12.26
CA ASN A 50 5.02 -6.01 -13.09
C ASN A 50 6.14 -6.70 -12.30
N THR A 51 6.17 -6.54 -10.98
CA THR A 51 7.16 -7.17 -10.09
C THR A 51 6.60 -8.49 -9.56
N SER A 52 7.41 -9.54 -9.54
CA SER A 52 6.99 -10.83 -8.98
C SER A 52 6.71 -10.71 -7.48
N HIS A 53 5.86 -11.59 -6.95
CA HIS A 53 5.54 -11.60 -5.53
C HIS A 53 6.79 -11.68 -4.64
N SER A 54 7.72 -12.59 -4.95
CA SER A 54 8.98 -12.76 -4.22
C SER A 54 9.87 -11.50 -4.22
N MET A 55 9.82 -10.70 -5.30
CA MET A 55 10.54 -9.43 -5.37
C MET A 55 9.81 -8.33 -4.59
N LEU A 56 8.47 -8.31 -4.59
CA LEU A 56 7.68 -7.39 -3.79
C LEU A 56 7.91 -7.55 -2.29
N GLU A 57 8.22 -8.76 -1.81
CA GLU A 57 8.52 -8.99 -0.39
C GLU A 57 9.70 -8.13 0.11
N GLN A 58 10.68 -7.85 -0.75
CA GLN A 58 11.85 -7.00 -0.43
C GLN A 58 11.49 -5.51 -0.28
N HIS A 59 10.26 -5.13 -0.64
CA HIS A 59 9.73 -3.79 -0.49
C HIS A 59 8.82 -3.64 0.74
N ILE A 60 8.49 -4.72 1.44
CA ILE A 60 7.59 -4.69 2.59
C ILE A 60 8.31 -4.10 3.81
N VAL A 61 7.75 -3.05 4.40
CA VAL A 61 8.27 -2.43 5.63
C VAL A 61 8.18 -3.41 6.80
N GLY A 62 9.24 -3.49 7.60
CA GLY A 62 9.32 -4.41 8.73
C GLY A 62 9.63 -5.85 8.34
N ARG A 63 9.82 -6.13 7.05
CA ARG A 63 10.45 -7.36 6.56
C ARG A 63 11.89 -7.09 6.11
N ASP A 64 12.76 -8.06 6.37
CA ASP A 64 14.18 -8.06 6.01
C ASP A 64 14.91 -6.76 6.41
N TRP A 65 15.22 -5.90 5.44
CA TRP A 65 16.05 -4.71 5.60
C TRP A 65 15.27 -3.39 5.50
N ARG A 66 13.95 -3.44 5.26
CA ARG A 66 13.11 -2.24 5.11
C ARG A 66 12.64 -1.71 6.45
N THR A 67 12.79 -0.41 6.65
CA THR A 67 12.53 0.22 7.94
C THR A 67 11.43 1.27 7.86
N GLU A 68 10.75 1.49 8.99
CA GLU A 68 9.75 2.56 9.11
C GLU A 68 10.33 3.96 8.86
N GLU A 69 11.65 4.15 8.99
CA GLU A 69 12.31 5.42 8.65
C GLU A 69 12.17 5.79 7.18
N GLU A 70 12.10 4.80 6.28
CA GLU A 70 11.93 5.03 4.83
C GLU A 70 10.52 5.54 4.46
N THR A 71 9.61 5.58 5.44
CA THR A 71 8.24 6.09 5.33
C THR A 71 8.04 7.42 6.06
N LYS A 72 9.08 7.92 6.74
CA LYS A 72 9.03 9.16 7.51
C LYS A 72 9.65 10.30 6.72
N GLY A 73 8.95 11.42 6.68
CA GLY A 73 9.42 12.61 5.99
C GLY A 73 8.28 13.57 5.68
N LYS A 74 8.54 14.50 4.77
CA LYS A 74 7.52 15.44 4.29
C LYS A 74 6.65 14.77 3.23
N LEU A 75 5.36 14.64 3.49
CA LEU A 75 4.37 14.28 2.47
C LEU A 75 4.37 15.33 1.35
N LEU A 76 4.54 14.87 0.11
CA LEU A 76 4.52 15.68 -1.09
C LEU A 76 3.23 15.54 -1.88
N GLU A 77 2.66 14.33 -1.93
CA GLU A 77 1.46 13.99 -2.70
C GLU A 77 0.77 12.76 -2.08
N GLU A 78 -0.55 12.68 -2.20
CA GLU A 78 -1.35 11.50 -1.86
C GLU A 78 -2.27 11.10 -3.04
N ASP A 79 -2.44 9.79 -3.28
CA ASP A 79 -3.39 9.24 -4.24
C ASP A 79 -4.24 8.14 -3.58
N ASP A 80 -5.54 8.47 -3.46
CA ASP A 80 -6.61 7.63 -2.89
C ASP A 80 -7.62 7.18 -3.96
N SER A 81 -7.24 7.23 -5.25
CA SER A 81 -8.15 6.93 -6.36
C SER A 81 -8.56 5.47 -6.46
N VAL A 82 -7.86 4.55 -5.79
CA VAL A 82 -8.07 3.11 -5.85
C VAL A 82 -8.48 2.60 -4.47
N ASN A 83 -9.57 1.81 -4.40
CA ASN A 83 -10.21 1.46 -3.13
C ASN A 83 -9.36 0.63 -2.17
N ASP A 84 -8.43 -0.19 -2.69
CA ASP A 84 -7.57 -1.09 -1.91
C ASP A 84 -6.10 -0.60 -1.85
N GLU A 85 -5.84 0.64 -2.26
CA GLU A 85 -4.50 1.23 -2.30
C GLU A 85 -4.55 2.68 -1.84
N HIS A 86 -3.76 3.02 -0.81
CA HIS A 86 -3.42 4.41 -0.52
C HIS A 86 -1.95 4.65 -0.88
N ILE A 87 -1.65 5.65 -1.70
CA ILE A 87 -0.29 5.92 -2.15
C ILE A 87 0.15 7.29 -1.67
N GLU A 88 1.35 7.36 -1.12
CA GLU A 88 1.99 8.60 -0.68
C GLU A 88 3.34 8.79 -1.38
N ILE A 89 3.67 10.03 -1.71
CA ILE A 89 5.04 10.43 -2.03
C ILE A 89 5.63 11.13 -0.81
N ILE A 90 6.70 10.55 -0.25
CA ILE A 90 7.38 11.07 0.94
C ILE A 90 8.79 11.54 0.58
N GLU A 91 9.09 12.80 0.90
CA GLU A 91 10.46 13.35 0.88
C GLU A 91 11.16 13.03 2.20
N THR A 92 11.96 11.97 2.23
CA THR A 92 12.56 11.44 3.47
C THR A 92 13.72 12.27 4.01
N SER A 93 14.31 13.14 3.20
CA SER A 93 15.40 14.05 3.63
C SER A 93 14.90 15.29 4.36
N VAL A 94 13.58 15.49 4.42
CA VAL A 94 12.97 16.64 5.09
C VAL A 94 12.07 16.11 6.21
N PRO A 95 12.29 16.52 7.47
CA PRO A 95 11.37 16.20 8.54
C PRO A 95 9.96 16.66 8.18
N GLY A 96 8.97 15.82 8.45
CA GLY A 96 7.57 16.13 8.14
C GLY A 96 6.61 15.34 9.00
N SER A 97 5.37 15.79 9.02
CA SER A 97 4.27 15.07 9.65
C SER A 97 3.90 13.86 8.81
N LYS A 98 3.56 12.75 9.48
CA LYS A 98 2.85 11.63 8.84
C LYS A 98 1.56 12.13 8.18
N SER A 99 1.13 11.48 7.10
CA SER A 99 -0.23 11.67 6.60
C SER A 99 -1.22 11.51 7.75
N LYS A 100 -2.20 12.42 7.82
CA LYS A 100 -3.31 12.31 8.77
C LYS A 100 -4.30 11.24 8.35
N LYS A 101 -4.26 10.80 7.09
CA LYS A 101 -5.12 9.77 6.54
C LYS A 101 -4.33 8.49 6.42
N LEU A 102 -4.63 7.55 7.30
CA LEU A 102 -4.39 6.14 7.05
C LEU A 102 -5.78 5.54 6.88
N LEU A 103 -6.13 5.17 5.65
CA LEU A 103 -7.30 4.34 5.40
C LEU A 103 -6.86 3.15 4.55
N ILE A 104 -6.17 2.21 5.21
CA ILE A 104 -6.18 0.79 4.79
C ILE A 104 -7.47 0.10 5.31
N ASP A 105 -8.37 0.84 5.99
CA ASP A 105 -9.65 0.34 6.53
C ASP A 105 -10.82 0.50 5.55
N ARG A 106 -10.62 0.24 4.25
CA ARG A 106 -11.76 -0.11 3.38
C ARG A 106 -12.03 -1.61 3.32
N LEU A 107 -11.49 -2.35 4.27
CA LEU A 107 -11.82 -3.74 4.48
C LEU A 107 -12.62 -3.86 5.77
N LEU A 108 -13.81 -4.44 5.67
CA LEU A 108 -14.58 -4.82 6.85
C LEU A 108 -13.91 -6.06 7.42
N LYS A 109 -13.35 -5.95 8.63
CA LYS A 109 -12.89 -7.11 9.38
C LYS A 109 -14.11 -7.87 9.87
N VAL A 110 -14.12 -9.16 9.62
CA VAL A 110 -15.21 -10.06 9.95
C VAL A 110 -14.66 -11.21 10.79
N ASP A 111 -15.24 -11.39 11.97
CA ASP A 111 -14.84 -12.40 12.94
C ASP A 111 -15.93 -13.47 13.10
N CYS A 112 -15.54 -14.75 13.06
CA CYS A 112 -16.46 -15.84 13.34
C CYS A 112 -16.63 -16.05 14.86
N LYS A 113 -17.89 -16.06 15.33
CA LYS A 113 -18.24 -16.32 16.73
C LYS A 113 -17.94 -17.74 17.21
N GLN A 114 -17.75 -18.69 16.30
CA GLN A 114 -17.62 -20.11 16.63
C GLN A 114 -16.18 -20.62 16.60
N CYS A 115 -15.37 -20.18 15.64
CA CYS A 115 -14.02 -20.71 15.44
C CYS A 115 -12.92 -19.65 15.51
N GLU A 116 -13.26 -18.41 15.87
CA GLU A 116 -12.32 -17.29 16.02
C GLU A 116 -11.55 -16.95 14.73
N PHE A 117 -11.98 -17.50 13.59
CA PHE A 117 -11.40 -17.17 12.28
C PHE A 117 -11.78 -15.74 11.88
N SER A 118 -10.76 -14.93 11.62
CA SER A 118 -10.89 -13.56 11.11
C SER A 118 -10.56 -13.49 9.63
N TYR A 119 -11.35 -12.73 8.87
CA TYR A 119 -11.07 -12.41 7.49
C TYR A 119 -11.51 -10.98 7.14
N PHE A 120 -11.09 -10.51 5.98
CA PHE A 120 -11.31 -9.14 5.54
C PHE A 120 -12.07 -9.15 4.21
N ILE A 121 -13.10 -8.30 4.09
CA ILE A 121 -13.87 -8.15 2.85
C ILE A 121 -13.85 -6.71 2.36
N SER A 122 -13.83 -6.51 1.05
CA SER A 122 -13.72 -5.20 0.41
C SER A 122 -15.01 -4.37 0.41
N ASP A 123 -16.16 -4.99 0.68
CA ASP A 123 -17.43 -4.28 0.76
C ASP A 123 -17.70 -3.87 2.22
N LEU A 124 -17.49 -2.58 2.50
CA LEU A 124 -17.71 -1.98 3.81
C LEU A 124 -19.19 -1.96 4.23
N ASN A 125 -20.11 -2.04 3.27
CA ASN A 125 -21.55 -2.03 3.53
C ASN A 125 -22.15 -3.43 3.43
N ALA A 126 -21.30 -4.46 3.44
CA ALA A 126 -21.75 -5.84 3.40
C ALA A 126 -22.69 -6.13 4.57
N ASP A 127 -23.86 -6.67 4.23
CA ASP A 127 -24.83 -7.15 5.20
C ASP A 127 -24.28 -8.45 5.85
N THR A 128 -23.63 -8.32 7.00
CA THR A 128 -22.98 -9.43 7.72
C THR A 128 -23.95 -10.54 8.10
N SER A 129 -25.26 -10.26 8.19
CA SER A 129 -26.29 -11.28 8.44
C SER A 129 -26.42 -12.31 7.29
N LYS A 130 -25.92 -11.97 6.10
CA LYS A 130 -25.89 -12.85 4.93
C LYS A 130 -24.56 -13.57 4.74
N LEU A 131 -23.57 -13.27 5.57
CA LEU A 131 -22.25 -13.88 5.49
C LEU A 131 -22.17 -15.10 6.44
N THR A 132 -21.36 -16.08 6.06
CA THR A 132 -21.03 -17.23 6.90
C THR A 132 -19.53 -17.42 6.93
N CYS A 133 -19.03 -17.97 8.03
CA CYS A 133 -17.61 -18.22 8.17
C CYS A 133 -17.11 -19.20 7.09
N PRO A 134 -16.08 -18.88 6.31
CA PRO A 134 -15.56 -19.80 5.30
C PRO A 134 -14.88 -21.05 5.89
N SER A 135 -14.50 -21.00 7.18
CA SER A 135 -13.86 -22.13 7.85
C SER A 135 -14.84 -23.12 8.49
N CYS A 136 -15.97 -22.65 9.04
CA CYS A 136 -16.90 -23.50 9.79
C CYS A 136 -18.39 -23.26 9.50
N SER A 137 -18.71 -22.35 8.57
CA SER A 137 -20.07 -21.91 8.24
C SER A 137 -20.86 -21.28 9.39
N GLY A 138 -20.20 -20.98 10.52
CA GLY A 138 -20.81 -20.32 11.66
C GLY A 138 -21.10 -18.83 11.42
N GLU A 139 -21.84 -18.23 12.35
CA GLU A 139 -22.19 -16.81 12.35
C GLU A 139 -20.94 -15.93 12.43
N VAL A 140 -20.98 -14.81 11.73
CA VAL A 140 -19.90 -13.82 11.70
C VAL A 140 -20.38 -12.43 12.10
N ILE A 141 -19.48 -11.63 12.64
CA ILE A 141 -19.74 -10.24 13.02
C ILE A 141 -18.68 -9.32 12.43
N ALA A 142 -19.09 -8.12 12.05
CA ALA A 142 -18.16 -7.07 11.68
C ALA A 142 -17.58 -6.42 12.94
N ASP A 143 -16.27 -6.17 12.90
CA ASP A 143 -15.55 -5.36 13.88
C ASP A 143 -15.53 -3.92 13.33
N ASN A 144 -16.36 -3.04 13.91
CA ASN A 144 -16.53 -1.63 13.52
C ASN A 144 -15.75 -0.69 14.46
#